data_AF-A0A5C7GYS3-F1
#
_entry.id   AF-A0A5C7GYS3-F1
#
_cell.length_a   1.000
_cell.length_b   1.000
_cell.length_c   1.000
_cell.angle_alpha   90.00
_cell.angle_beta   90.00
_cell.angle_gamma   90.00
#
_symmetry.space_group_name_H-M   'P 1'
#
loop_
_entity.id
_entity.type
_entity.pdbx_description
1 polymer ?
#
loop_
_entity_poly.entity_id
_entity_poly.type
_entity_poly.pdbx_seq_one_letter_code
_entity_poly.pdbx_strand_id
1 'polypeptide(L)'
;MQVPRRLYNMNGYNLRAKKNKTIDNNYDLALSLTVHYADDIENPKCYPSILVDNRIYYVACSISPGAGIQFNTNLVKGLPDPAWKQNFRIWLDDLLHNYTFIYVEVIRLYSTSDPGTSNGNVVVGRAKIPMPNKVSRKKEGRFGLIRSDEKGGWRPEGHIAVSMEIVRIDN
;
A
#
# COMPACT_ATOMS: atom_id res chain seq x y z
N MET A 1 -5.99 24.62 -21.53
CA MET A 1 -5.62 24.08 -20.20
C MET A 1 -6.76 23.15 -19.78
N GLN A 2 -6.58 21.84 -20.00
CA GLN A 2 -7.69 20.87 -19.99
C GLN A 2 -7.62 20.03 -18.71
N VAL A 3 -8.67 20.10 -17.90
CA VAL A 3 -8.86 19.26 -16.71
C VAL A 3 -9.52 17.95 -17.14
N PRO A 4 -8.98 16.76 -16.81
CA PRO A 4 -9.76 15.53 -16.90
C PRO A 4 -10.48 15.25 -15.58
N ARG A 5 -11.73 14.83 -15.74
CA ARG A 5 -12.77 14.64 -14.74
C ARG A 5 -12.63 13.29 -14.02
N ARG A 6 -13.15 13.27 -12.77
CA ARG A 6 -13.80 12.19 -11.99
C ARG A 6 -13.37 10.73 -12.25
N LEU A 7 -13.01 10.05 -11.16
CA LEU A 7 -13.21 8.60 -11.04
C LEU A 7 -14.03 8.28 -9.78
N TYR A 8 -14.98 7.37 -9.99
CA TYR A 8 -16.06 6.99 -9.08
C TYR A 8 -15.58 5.95 -8.06
N ASN A 9 -16.06 6.09 -6.83
CA ASN A 9 -16.00 5.09 -5.78
C ASN A 9 -17.03 3.98 -6.09
N MET A 10 -16.59 2.74 -6.37
CA MET A 10 -17.39 1.51 -6.26
C MET A 10 -16.46 0.31 -6.09
N ASN A 11 -17.06 -0.80 -5.69
CA ASN A 11 -16.44 -2.06 -5.31
C ASN A 11 -15.63 -2.71 -6.45
N GLY A 12 -14.42 -3.17 -6.13
CA GLY A 12 -13.64 -4.16 -6.89
C GLY A 12 -13.37 -3.84 -8.37
N TYR A 13 -12.23 -3.22 -8.70
CA TYR A 13 -11.91 -2.87 -10.09
C TYR A 13 -10.61 -3.51 -10.62
N ASN A 14 -10.74 -4.21 -11.74
CA ASN A 14 -9.69 -4.32 -12.75
C ASN A 14 -9.68 -3.00 -13.54
N LEU A 15 -8.60 -2.22 -13.46
CA LEU A 15 -8.44 -0.97 -14.22
C LEU A 15 -7.51 -1.23 -15.42
N ARG A 16 -8.00 -0.94 -16.63
CA ARG A 16 -7.29 -1.17 -17.91
C ARG A 16 -6.90 0.18 -18.52
N ALA A 17 -5.60 0.47 -18.61
CA ALA A 17 -5.10 1.56 -19.47
C ALA A 17 -5.07 1.07 -20.94
N LYS A 18 -5.32 1.96 -21.92
CA LYS A 18 -5.35 1.60 -23.35
C LYS A 18 -3.92 1.44 -23.90
N LYS A 19 -3.69 0.27 -24.51
CA LYS A 19 -2.40 -0.23 -25.04
C LYS A 19 -2.09 0.34 -26.43
N ASN A 20 -0.87 0.84 -26.66
CA ASN A 20 -0.27 0.95 -27.99
C ASN A 20 0.69 -0.25 -28.16
N LYS A 21 0.37 -1.11 -29.13
CA LYS A 21 0.93 -2.45 -29.30
C LYS A 21 2.25 -2.39 -30.06
N THR A 22 3.36 -2.75 -29.42
CA THR A 22 4.56 -3.17 -30.15
C THR A 22 5.39 -4.23 -29.40
N ILE A 23 5.61 -5.35 -30.11
CA ILE A 23 6.61 -6.41 -29.94
C ILE A 23 6.30 -7.53 -28.91
N ASP A 24 5.59 -8.53 -29.43
CA ASP A 24 5.89 -9.97 -29.35
C ASP A 24 6.25 -10.61 -28.00
N ASN A 25 5.29 -10.57 -27.08
CA ASN A 25 5.08 -11.63 -26.10
C ASN A 25 3.56 -11.70 -25.86
N ASN A 26 2.94 -12.85 -26.13
CA ASN A 26 1.47 -13.01 -26.15
C ASN A 26 0.80 -12.98 -24.75
N TYR A 27 1.47 -12.42 -23.75
CA TYR A 27 1.02 -12.41 -22.36
C TYR A 27 1.14 -10.99 -21.80
N ASP A 28 0.12 -10.57 -21.05
CA ASP A 28 0.19 -9.37 -20.23
C ASP A 28 0.91 -9.68 -18.90
N LEU A 29 1.42 -8.66 -18.21
CA LEU A 29 2.13 -8.83 -16.95
C LEU A 29 1.37 -8.12 -15.83
N ALA A 30 1.31 -8.76 -14.65
CA ALA A 30 0.71 -8.18 -13.47
C ALA A 30 1.60 -8.40 -12.24
N LEU A 31 1.60 -7.43 -11.32
CA LEU A 31 2.13 -7.60 -9.99
C LEU A 31 1.04 -8.24 -9.12
N SER A 32 1.28 -9.46 -8.66
CA SER A 32 0.54 -10.05 -7.55
C SER A 32 1.17 -9.57 -6.25
N LEU A 33 0.45 -8.78 -5.46
CA LEU A 33 0.88 -8.27 -4.16
C LEU A 33 -0.02 -8.83 -3.07
N THR A 34 0.56 -9.35 -2.00
CA THR A 34 -0.19 -9.76 -0.80
C THR A 34 0.33 -8.98 0.40
N VAL A 35 -0.58 -8.30 1.09
CA VAL A 35 -0.34 -7.65 2.38
C VAL A 35 -0.80 -8.61 3.48
N HIS A 36 0.14 -9.13 4.26
CA HIS A 36 -0.14 -10.16 5.26
C HIS A 36 -0.58 -9.55 6.58
N TYR A 37 0.33 -8.88 7.27
CA TYR A 37 0.13 -8.25 8.57
C TYR A 37 1.14 -7.13 8.78
N ALA A 38 0.93 -6.31 9.80
CA ALA A 38 1.93 -5.44 10.38
C ALA A 38 2.16 -5.88 11.83
N ASP A 39 3.35 -5.60 12.37
CA ASP A 39 3.70 -5.94 13.75
C ASP A 39 4.43 -4.78 14.43
N ASP A 40 4.30 -4.73 15.76
CA ASP A 40 4.93 -3.72 16.63
C ASP A 40 4.67 -2.27 16.18
N ILE A 41 3.49 -2.02 15.60
CA ILE A 41 3.06 -0.66 15.21
C ILE A 41 2.34 0.04 16.38
N GLU A 42 2.57 1.34 16.51
CA GLU A 42 1.95 2.20 17.52
C GLU A 42 2.06 1.64 18.95
N ASN A 43 3.27 1.22 19.32
CA ASN A 43 3.57 0.63 20.61
C ASN A 43 2.90 1.43 21.76
N PRO A 44 2.04 0.81 22.60
CA PRO A 44 1.32 1.50 23.68
C PRO A 44 2.23 2.27 24.65
N LYS A 45 3.49 1.85 24.82
CA LYS A 45 4.46 2.57 25.65
C LYS A 45 4.82 3.94 25.05
N CYS A 46 4.89 4.01 23.72
CA CYS A 46 5.19 5.24 22.99
C CYS A 46 3.93 6.11 22.79
N TYR A 47 2.75 5.50 22.78
CA TYR A 47 1.48 6.17 22.51
C TYR A 47 0.38 5.79 23.52
N PRO A 48 0.55 6.12 24.81
CA PRO A 48 -0.39 5.71 25.86
C PRO A 48 -1.74 6.43 25.77
N SER A 49 -1.81 7.59 25.12
CA SER A 49 -3.02 8.40 24.96
C SER A 49 -4.01 7.88 23.91
N ILE A 50 -3.61 6.87 23.12
CA ILE A 50 -4.43 6.35 22.03
C ILE A 50 -5.19 5.13 22.52
N LEU A 51 -6.50 5.28 22.75
CA LEU A 51 -7.39 4.21 23.18
C LEU A 51 -7.27 3.00 22.24
N VAL A 52 -6.96 1.83 22.81
CA VAL A 52 -6.67 0.59 22.08
C VAL A 52 -7.89 0.11 21.28
N ASP A 53 -9.10 0.34 21.81
CA ASP A 53 -10.34 -0.27 21.31
C ASP A 53 -10.85 0.31 19.97
N ASN A 54 -10.27 1.43 19.51
CA ASN A 54 -10.69 2.15 18.30
C ASN A 54 -9.65 2.15 17.18
N ARG A 55 -8.61 1.32 17.28
CA ARG A 55 -7.55 1.31 16.27
C ARG A 55 -7.92 0.44 15.07
N ILE A 56 -8.50 1.09 14.07
CA ILE A 56 -8.87 0.52 12.78
C ILE A 56 -7.84 0.95 11.75
N TYR A 57 -7.28 -0.02 11.02
CA TYR A 57 -6.18 0.19 10.09
C TYR A 57 -6.52 -0.30 8.68
N TYR A 58 -5.92 0.35 7.70
CA TYR A 58 -5.78 -0.18 6.35
C TYR A 58 -4.38 0.13 5.82
N VAL A 59 -4.02 -0.57 4.74
CA VAL A 59 -2.76 -0.36 4.05
C VAL A 59 -3.06 0.21 2.67
N ALA A 60 -2.47 1.38 2.37
CA ALA A 60 -2.45 1.97 1.05
C ALA A 60 -1.16 1.55 0.33
N CYS A 61 -1.30 1.01 -0.88
CA CYS A 61 -0.19 0.60 -1.73
C CYS A 61 -0.21 1.41 -3.02
N SER A 62 0.95 1.90 -3.46
CA SER A 62 1.10 2.60 -4.75
C SER A 62 2.42 2.26 -5.44
N ILE A 63 2.41 2.22 -6.77
CA ILE A 63 3.61 1.95 -7.59
C ILE A 63 4.29 3.25 -8.02
N SER A 64 3.55 4.36 -8.04
CA SER A 64 4.10 5.70 -8.26
C SER A 64 3.43 6.69 -7.29
N PRO A 65 4.20 7.29 -6.36
CA PRO A 65 3.66 8.24 -5.41
C PRO A 65 3.22 9.50 -6.16
N GLY A 66 1.95 9.90 -5.99
CA GLY A 66 1.38 11.08 -6.64
C GLY A 66 0.71 10.84 -7.99
N ALA A 67 0.87 9.67 -8.62
CA ALA A 67 0.21 9.34 -9.90
C ALA A 67 -1.24 8.85 -9.76
N GLY A 68 -1.77 8.78 -8.53
CA GLY A 68 -3.17 8.45 -8.24
C GLY A 68 -3.53 6.96 -8.27
N ILE A 69 -2.64 6.06 -8.71
CA ILE A 69 -2.87 4.61 -8.62
C ILE A 69 -2.57 4.15 -7.19
N GLN A 70 -3.63 4.01 -6.39
CA GLN A 70 -3.59 3.52 -5.02
C GLN A 70 -4.53 2.33 -4.84
N PHE A 71 -4.07 1.32 -4.11
CA PHE A 71 -4.86 0.16 -3.73
C PHE A 71 -4.92 0.08 -2.21
N ASN A 72 -6.12 -0.05 -1.66
CA ASN A 72 -6.32 -0.11 -0.22
C ASN A 72 -6.76 -1.50 0.20
N THR A 73 -6.21 -1.99 1.31
CA THR A 73 -6.79 -3.15 1.97
C THR A 73 -8.14 -2.80 2.58
N ASN A 74 -8.90 -3.84 2.95
CA ASN A 74 -10.03 -3.70 3.84
C ASN A 74 -9.58 -3.12 5.19
N LEU A 75 -10.54 -2.53 5.90
CA LEU A 75 -10.34 -2.04 7.26
C LEU A 75 -10.23 -3.23 8.22
N VAL A 76 -9.20 -3.24 9.07
CA VAL A 76 -8.97 -4.27 10.08
C VAL A 76 -8.72 -3.63 11.44
N LYS A 77 -9.35 -4.17 12.47
CA LYS A 77 -9.02 -3.87 13.87
C LYS A 77 -7.83 -4.73 14.31
N GLY A 78 -6.91 -4.15 15.07
CA GLY A 78 -5.84 -4.94 15.68
C GLY A 78 -4.69 -4.08 16.17
N LEU A 79 -4.24 -4.32 17.40
CA LEU A 79 -3.04 -3.71 17.96
C LEU A 79 -2.29 -4.76 18.82
N PRO A 80 -0.96 -4.85 18.74
CA PRO A 80 -0.07 -4.14 17.80
C PRO A 80 -0.02 -4.76 16.41
N ASP A 81 -0.75 -5.86 16.18
CA ASP A 81 -0.50 -6.74 15.04
C ASP A 81 -1.74 -6.93 14.13
N PRO A 82 -2.19 -5.90 13.38
CA PRO A 82 -3.30 -6.07 12.45
C PRO A 82 -2.92 -7.00 11.29
N ALA A 83 -3.86 -7.88 10.90
CA ALA A 83 -3.67 -8.85 9.83
C ALA A 83 -4.73 -8.66 8.72
N TRP A 84 -4.28 -8.41 7.49
CA TRP A 84 -5.16 -8.20 6.34
C TRP A 84 -5.28 -9.46 5.46
N LYS A 85 -4.18 -10.17 5.25
CA LYS A 85 -4.09 -11.34 4.34
C LYS A 85 -4.75 -11.09 2.98
N GLN A 86 -4.57 -9.87 2.45
CA GLN A 86 -5.27 -9.42 1.25
C GLN A 86 -4.34 -9.41 0.05
N ASN A 87 -4.81 -9.98 -1.06
CA ASN A 87 -4.12 -10.01 -2.33
C ASN A 87 -4.67 -8.96 -3.31
N PHE A 88 -3.78 -8.38 -4.10
CA PHE A 88 -4.07 -7.45 -5.18
C PHE A 88 -3.38 -7.94 -6.45
N ARG A 89 -4.05 -7.76 -7.59
CA ARG A 89 -3.44 -7.87 -8.92
C ARG A 89 -3.38 -6.49 -9.55
N ILE A 90 -2.17 -6.04 -9.84
CA ILE A 90 -1.93 -4.73 -10.42
C ILE A 90 -1.34 -4.95 -11.80
N TRP A 91 -2.10 -4.57 -12.83
CA TRP A 91 -1.65 -4.65 -14.21
C TRP A 91 -0.43 -3.75 -14.39
N LEU A 92 0.62 -4.34 -14.94
CA LEU A 92 1.84 -3.62 -15.28
C LEU A 92 1.76 -3.36 -16.77
N ASP A 93 1.60 -2.09 -17.15
CA ASP A 93 1.77 -1.69 -18.55
C ASP A 93 3.19 -2.07 -19.00
N ASP A 94 3.45 -2.10 -20.32
CA ASP A 94 4.71 -2.54 -20.96
C ASP A 94 6.00 -1.85 -20.42
N LEU A 95 5.85 -0.85 -19.55
CA LEU A 95 6.87 -0.10 -18.83
C LEU A 95 7.27 -0.71 -17.49
N LEU A 96 7.39 -2.04 -17.38
CA LEU A 96 8.00 -2.70 -16.21
C LEU A 96 9.31 -2.05 -15.73
N HIS A 97 10.08 -1.51 -16.68
CA HIS A 97 11.35 -0.82 -16.43
C HIS A 97 11.21 0.48 -15.63
N ASN A 98 10.03 1.08 -15.56
CA ASN A 98 9.81 2.36 -14.88
C ASN A 98 9.40 2.19 -13.40
N TYR A 99 9.06 0.98 -12.98
CA TYR A 99 8.55 0.71 -11.63
C TYR A 99 9.58 -0.03 -10.80
N THR A 100 10.37 0.72 -10.04
CA THR A 100 11.45 0.16 -9.20
C THR A 100 10.96 -0.23 -7.80
N PHE A 101 9.93 0.44 -7.29
CA PHE A 101 9.47 0.30 -5.91
C PHE A 101 7.95 0.29 -5.81
N ILE A 102 7.46 -0.42 -4.80
CA ILE A 102 6.13 -0.24 -4.25
C ILE A 102 6.23 0.58 -2.95
N TYR A 103 5.38 1.57 -2.84
CA TYR A 103 5.23 2.42 -1.66
C TYR A 103 4.04 1.92 -0.87
N VAL A 104 4.25 1.68 0.41
CA VAL A 104 3.27 1.11 1.33
C VAL A 104 3.12 2.08 2.49
N GLU A 105 1.88 2.44 2.80
CA GLU A 105 1.53 3.26 3.97
C GLU A 105 0.53 2.50 4.83
N VAL A 106 0.83 2.35 6.12
CA VAL A 106 -0.12 1.86 7.12
C VAL A 106 -0.85 3.07 7.68
N ILE A 107 -2.17 3.08 7.60
CA ILE A 107 -3.00 4.22 7.97
C ILE A 107 -4.02 3.77 9.02
N ARG A 108 -4.09 4.53 10.12
CA ARG A 108 -5.12 4.41 11.14
C ARG A 108 -6.26 5.38 10.84
N LEU A 109 -7.50 4.95 11.02
CA LEU A 109 -8.70 5.78 10.94
C LEU A 109 -9.18 6.24 12.32
N TYR A 110 -10.06 7.24 12.31
CA TYR A 110 -10.85 7.70 13.48
C TYR A 110 -10.02 8.17 14.68
N SER A 111 -8.89 8.82 14.41
CA SER A 111 -8.12 9.51 15.45
C SER A 111 -8.92 10.69 16.00
N THR A 112 -9.44 10.58 17.22
CA THR A 112 -10.23 11.63 17.90
C THR A 112 -9.36 12.67 18.59
N SER A 113 -8.05 12.45 18.68
CA SER A 113 -7.09 13.33 19.36
C SER A 113 -6.74 14.61 18.58
N ASP A 114 -7.28 14.79 17.37
CA ASP A 114 -6.97 15.91 16.48
C ASP A 114 -8.26 16.74 16.25
N PRO A 115 -8.52 17.80 17.04
CA PRO A 115 -9.85 18.38 17.20
C PRO A 115 -10.29 19.32 16.05
N GLY A 116 -9.65 19.28 14.88
CA GLY A 116 -9.93 20.24 13.81
C GLY A 116 -9.72 19.69 12.41
N THR A 117 -10.82 19.43 11.68
CA THR A 117 -10.89 19.30 10.21
C THR A 117 -10.08 18.19 9.51
N SER A 118 -9.36 17.32 10.23
CA SER A 118 -8.75 16.13 9.63
C SER A 118 -9.78 15.00 9.56
N ASN A 119 -9.78 14.17 8.51
CA ASN A 119 -10.64 12.99 8.40
C ASN A 119 -10.35 11.90 9.46
N GLY A 120 -9.57 12.22 10.50
CA GLY A 120 -9.13 11.30 11.55
C GLY A 120 -8.08 10.28 11.06
N ASN A 121 -7.51 10.48 9.87
CA ASN A 121 -6.55 9.56 9.26
C ASN A 121 -5.12 9.89 9.72
N VAL A 122 -4.42 8.88 10.23
CA VAL A 122 -3.05 9.00 10.72
C VAL A 122 -2.17 8.01 9.99
N VAL A 123 -1.13 8.50 9.29
CA VAL A 123 -0.10 7.63 8.73
C VAL A 123 0.77 7.12 9.87
N VAL A 124 0.66 5.82 10.12
CA VAL A 124 1.38 5.12 11.19
C VAL A 124 2.80 4.80 10.75
N GLY A 125 2.97 4.39 9.50
CA GLY A 125 4.28 4.00 9.00
C GLY A 125 4.29 3.92 7.48
N ARG A 126 5.46 4.15 6.91
CA ARG A 126 5.72 4.06 5.47
C ARG A 126 6.85 3.08 5.20
N ALA A 127 6.74 2.33 4.11
CA ALA A 127 7.81 1.51 3.58
C ALA A 127 7.96 1.72 2.08
N LYS A 128 9.20 1.75 1.61
CA LYS A 128 9.55 1.75 0.19
C LYS A 128 10.21 0.42 -0.13
N ILE A 129 9.49 -0.46 -0.82
CA ILE A 129 9.89 -1.85 -1.01
C ILE A 129 10.27 -2.07 -2.47
N PRO A 130 11.48 -2.57 -2.79
CA PRO A 130 11.86 -2.82 -4.18
C PRO A 130 10.97 -3.91 -4.80
N MET A 131 10.49 -3.70 -6.01
CA MET A 131 9.70 -4.69 -6.74
C MET A 131 10.55 -5.91 -7.15
N PRO A 132 9.92 -7.06 -7.45
CA PRO A 132 10.63 -8.17 -8.09
C PRO A 132 11.19 -7.71 -9.44
N ASN A 133 12.41 -8.14 -9.76
CA ASN A 133 13.06 -7.82 -11.03
C ASN A 133 13.00 -8.96 -12.05
N LYS A 134 12.33 -10.06 -11.71
CA LYS A 134 12.16 -11.24 -12.56
C LYS A 134 10.72 -11.73 -12.47
N VAL A 135 10.18 -12.11 -13.63
CA VAL A 135 8.86 -12.76 -13.74
C VAL A 135 8.90 -14.12 -13.04
N SER A 136 7.80 -14.50 -12.41
CA SER A 136 7.60 -15.77 -11.68
C SER A 136 8.58 -16.00 -10.52
N ARG A 137 9.17 -14.92 -9.99
CA ARG A 137 10.00 -14.97 -8.79
C ARG A 137 9.30 -14.24 -7.65
N LYS A 138 8.78 -15.02 -6.71
CA LYS A 138 8.22 -14.50 -5.47
C LYS A 138 9.30 -13.83 -4.62
N LYS A 139 9.02 -12.63 -4.14
CA LYS A 139 9.75 -11.91 -3.10
C LYS A 139 8.84 -11.78 -1.90
N GLU A 140 9.30 -12.18 -0.73
CA GLU A 140 8.54 -12.11 0.51
C GLU A 140 9.46 -11.64 1.63
N GLY A 141 8.92 -10.88 2.58
CA GLY A 141 9.69 -10.45 3.73
C GLY A 141 8.91 -9.52 4.66
N ARG A 142 9.60 -9.19 5.76
CA ARG A 142 9.21 -8.12 6.70
C ARG A 142 10.02 -6.88 6.38
N PHE A 143 9.34 -5.75 6.23
CA PHE A 143 9.94 -4.49 5.83
C PHE A 143 9.70 -3.46 6.92
N GLY A 144 10.77 -2.80 7.37
CA GLY A 144 10.70 -1.78 8.40
C GLY A 144 9.84 -0.60 7.96
N LEU A 145 8.97 -0.16 8.84
CA LEU A 145 8.14 1.02 8.65
C LEU A 145 8.83 2.23 9.29
N ILE A 146 8.73 3.39 8.65
CA ILE A 146 9.17 4.67 9.20
C ILE A 146 7.99 5.62 9.37
N ARG A 147 7.97 6.33 10.50
CA ARG A 147 6.97 7.35 10.82
C ARG A 147 7.64 8.71 10.93
N SER A 148 7.00 9.74 10.39
CA SER A 148 7.40 11.13 10.64
C SER A 148 6.95 11.55 12.04
N ASP A 149 7.83 12.20 12.80
CA ASP A 149 7.46 12.84 14.05
C ASP A 149 6.95 14.29 13.84
N GLU A 150 6.42 14.90 14.90
CA GLU A 150 5.88 16.27 14.89
C GLU A 150 6.93 17.35 14.60
N LYS A 151 8.22 17.02 14.76
CA LYS A 151 9.36 17.92 14.52
C LYS A 151 9.96 17.72 13.14
N GLY A 152 9.34 16.91 12.28
CA GLY A 152 9.82 16.58 10.93
C GLY A 152 10.94 15.54 10.88
N GLY A 153 11.26 14.90 12.01
CA GLY A 153 12.18 13.76 12.09
C GLY A 153 11.53 12.46 11.63
N TRP A 154 12.35 11.42 11.45
CA TRP A 154 11.92 10.08 11.07
C TRP A 154 12.31 9.07 12.15
N ARG A 155 11.36 8.22 12.55
CA ARG A 155 11.61 7.13 13.51
C ARG A 155 11.14 5.77 12.97
N PRO A 156 11.79 4.67 13.37
CA PRO A 156 11.28 3.33 13.08
C PRO A 156 9.95 3.09 13.81
N GLU A 157 9.02 2.38 13.18
CA GLU A 157 7.68 2.11 13.70
C GLU A 157 7.19 0.72 13.27
N GLY A 158 7.79 -0.34 13.83
CA GLY A 158 7.39 -1.72 13.54
C GLY A 158 7.72 -2.17 12.10
N HIS A 159 7.05 -3.23 11.64
CA HIS A 159 7.26 -3.80 10.31
C HIS A 159 5.94 -4.11 9.61
N ILE A 160 6.00 -4.22 8.28
CA ILE A 160 4.94 -4.77 7.45
C ILE A 160 5.43 -6.02 6.71
N ALA A 161 4.67 -7.10 6.79
CA ALA A 161 4.92 -8.33 6.08
C ALA A 161 4.17 -8.34 4.74
N VAL A 162 4.91 -8.43 3.62
CA VAL A 162 4.33 -8.51 2.28
C VAL A 162 5.00 -9.59 1.45
N SER A 163 4.25 -10.12 0.48
CA SER A 163 4.81 -10.93 -0.60
C SER A 163 4.38 -10.38 -1.96
N MET A 164 5.27 -10.43 -2.93
CA MET A 164 5.06 -9.88 -4.26
C MET A 164 5.69 -10.76 -5.33
N GLU A 165 5.02 -10.87 -6.47
CA GLU A 165 5.48 -11.64 -7.63
C GLU A 165 4.97 -10.99 -8.92
N ILE A 166 5.83 -10.89 -9.95
CA ILE A 166 5.38 -10.53 -11.29
C ILE A 166 4.91 -11.80 -11.98
N VAL A 167 3.64 -11.86 -12.37
CA VAL A 167 3.02 -13.02 -13.03
C VAL A 167 2.66 -12.70 -14.47
N ARG A 168 2.72 -13.72 -15.33
CA ARG A 168 2.11 -13.67 -16.66
C ARG A 168 0.62 -13.85 -16.53
N ILE A 169 -0.12 -13.06 -17.29
CA ILE A 169 -1.56 -13.20 -17.43
C ILE A 169 -1.81 -13.61 -18.88
N ASP A 170 -2.33 -14.82 -19.03
CA ASP A 170 -2.81 -15.34 -20.31
C ASP A 170 -4.10 -14.61 -20.66
N ASN A 171 -4.18 -14.12 -21.91
CA ASN A 171 -5.36 -13.43 -22.46
C ASN A 171 -6.42 -14.41 -22.94
#